data_AF-A0AAD6RXM3-F1
#
_entry.id   AF-A0AAD6RXM3-F1
#
_cell.length_a   1.000
_cell.length_b   1.000
_cell.length_c   1.000
_cell.angle_alpha   90.00
_cell.angle_beta   90.00
_cell.angle_gamma   90.00
#
_symmetry.space_group_name_H-M   'P 1'
#
loop_
_entity.id
_entity.type
_entity.pdbx_description
1 polymer ?
#
loop_
_entity_poly.entity_id
_entity_poly.type
_entity_poly.pdbx_seq_one_letter_code
_entity_poly.pdbx_strand_id
1 'polypeptide(L)'
;MAKKNNNDEPAKKRGNRGDIHGMRAEYLHAELDAYCKASTAGTTRTWYPKFFKGYWEKFPCELPLNEDPPEGGVVAKPDSELTDDEKAAKKKLIAETEAMVNYQRTHSGNGANPWSKWLRKQLKPLEDERRPRPLLDYQVYMQDEEKNSAINAELAERFPEKVGAKDSIKWRAQIARERLAAETEEIQEEFKERGEREFEEALAEFEKEDSEEDADTALDEEARAEARLRLVATMKPLLLSIHQFTGYHVTMLVGAIVNGKVDVRSVHGGTVDRKNEEGQDGIDFTRWDPQGYKTVMKQFMRYIAAANGTPEKTANAASTEAAGAAAASLSSSAAAAGSSSSMFASAEAANADPASTAPPPGSTAGPTSPVVPPTHNATGSPSTSNVRNPAAV
;
A
#
# COMPACT_ATOMS: atom_id res chain seq x y z
N MET A 1 -32.39 2.74 57.60
CA MET A 1 -32.63 2.04 56.32
C MET A 1 -31.59 2.51 55.31
N ALA A 2 -30.58 1.69 55.04
CA ALA A 2 -29.51 2.01 54.09
C ALA A 2 -29.84 1.38 52.72
N LYS A 3 -29.97 2.20 51.69
CA LYS A 3 -30.17 1.73 50.31
C LYS A 3 -28.83 1.22 49.77
N LYS A 4 -28.72 -0.09 49.54
CA LYS A 4 -27.68 -0.70 48.71
C LYS A 4 -28.00 -0.35 47.25
N ASN A 5 -27.17 0.46 46.61
CA ASN A 5 -27.18 0.62 45.17
C ASN A 5 -26.43 -0.57 44.56
N ASN A 6 -27.16 -1.49 43.92
CA ASN A 6 -26.60 -2.47 43.01
C ASN A 6 -26.14 -1.73 41.75
N ASN A 7 -24.85 -1.73 41.46
CA ASN A 7 -24.29 -1.25 40.21
C ASN A 7 -23.33 -2.32 39.67
N ASP A 8 -23.90 -3.45 39.25
CA ASP A 8 -23.22 -4.58 38.59
C ASP A 8 -23.23 -4.41 37.05
N GLU A 9 -22.96 -3.20 36.54
CA GLU A 9 -22.59 -3.06 35.13
C GLU A 9 -21.08 -3.22 34.99
N PRO A 10 -20.58 -4.13 34.14
CA PRO A 10 -19.15 -4.26 33.91
C PRO A 10 -18.62 -2.92 33.40
N ALA A 11 -17.63 -2.36 34.09
CA ALA A 11 -17.00 -1.10 33.72
C ALA A 11 -16.60 -1.15 32.24
N LYS A 12 -17.37 -0.46 31.38
CA LYS A 12 -16.99 -0.25 29.98
C LYS A 12 -15.60 0.35 30.01
N LYS A 13 -14.60 -0.39 29.52
CA LYS A 13 -13.26 0.17 29.26
C LYS A 13 -13.49 1.40 28.40
N ARG A 14 -13.32 2.60 28.97
CA ARG A 14 -13.32 3.84 28.18
C ARG A 14 -12.23 3.65 27.15
N GLY A 15 -12.63 3.54 25.88
CA GLY A 15 -11.67 3.38 24.79
C GLY A 15 -10.61 4.47 24.90
N ASN A 16 -9.35 4.10 24.61
CA ASN A 16 -8.28 5.08 24.55
C ASN A 16 -8.71 6.19 23.59
N ARG A 17 -8.86 7.42 24.09
CA ARG A 17 -9.33 8.55 23.28
C ARG A 17 -8.30 9.01 22.24
N GLY A 18 -7.11 8.42 22.26
CA GLY A 18 -5.99 8.80 21.41
C GLY A 18 -5.35 10.09 21.91
N ASP A 19 -4.07 10.28 21.56
CA ASP A 19 -3.30 11.46 21.95
C ASP A 19 -3.56 12.68 21.03
N ILE A 20 -4.41 12.51 20.01
CA ILE A 20 -4.73 13.54 19.02
C ILE A 20 -6.19 13.94 19.17
N HIS A 21 -6.42 15.16 19.62
CA HIS A 21 -7.75 15.75 19.76
C HIS A 21 -7.72 17.24 19.39
N GLY A 22 -8.87 17.92 19.50
CA GLY A 22 -8.98 19.37 19.31
C GLY A 22 -8.49 19.87 17.95
N MET A 23 -7.72 20.95 17.96
CA MET A 23 -7.25 21.64 16.74
C MET A 23 -6.33 20.76 15.89
N ARG A 24 -5.56 19.85 16.52
CA ARG A 24 -4.70 18.91 15.78
C ARG A 24 -5.54 17.93 14.96
N ALA A 25 -6.60 17.40 15.55
CA ALA A 25 -7.52 16.50 14.85
C ALA A 25 -8.23 17.23 13.69
N GLU A 26 -8.69 18.45 13.92
CA GLU A 26 -9.30 19.29 12.87
C GLU A 26 -8.34 19.56 11.71
N TYR A 27 -7.07 19.88 12.00
CA TYR A 27 -6.06 20.09 10.97
C TYR A 27 -5.79 18.82 10.15
N LEU A 28 -5.67 17.67 10.81
CA LEU A 28 -5.51 16.38 10.12
C LEU A 28 -6.71 16.05 9.24
N HIS A 29 -7.93 16.32 9.72
CA HIS A 29 -9.15 16.13 8.92
C HIS A 29 -9.20 17.07 7.70
N ALA A 30 -8.76 18.32 7.84
CA ALA A 30 -8.70 19.27 6.72
C ALA A 30 -7.70 18.84 5.63
N GLU A 31 -6.59 18.22 6.02
CA GLU A 31 -5.55 17.75 5.11
C GLU A 31 -5.84 16.36 4.49
N LEU A 32 -6.90 15.68 4.95
CA LEU A 32 -7.24 14.31 4.54
C LEU A 32 -7.50 14.19 3.03
N ASP A 33 -8.26 15.11 2.43
CA ASP A 33 -8.54 15.10 0.99
C ASP A 33 -7.28 15.31 0.14
N ALA A 34 -6.41 16.22 0.58
CA ALA A 34 -5.12 16.46 -0.07
C ALA A 34 -4.22 15.22 -0.01
N TYR A 35 -4.19 14.53 1.14
CA TYR A 35 -3.49 13.26 1.28
C TYR A 35 -4.07 12.17 0.38
N CYS A 36 -5.39 12.00 0.33
CA CYS A 36 -6.05 11.00 -0.53
C CYS A 36 -5.72 11.21 -2.01
N LYS A 37 -5.70 12.47 -2.47
CA LYS A 37 -5.29 12.83 -3.84
C LYS A 37 -3.82 12.51 -4.08
N ALA A 38 -2.92 12.86 -3.16
CA ALA A 38 -1.50 12.55 -3.26
C ALA A 38 -1.21 11.03 -3.23
N SER A 39 -1.97 10.28 -2.42
CA SER A 39 -1.91 8.82 -2.33
C SER A 39 -2.32 8.16 -3.64
N THR A 40 -3.47 8.56 -4.19
CA THR A 40 -3.99 8.05 -5.47
C THR A 40 -3.06 8.37 -6.64
N ALA A 41 -2.39 9.52 -6.60
CA ALA A 41 -1.41 9.93 -7.61
C ALA A 41 0.02 9.39 -7.38
N GLY A 42 0.27 8.65 -6.29
CA GLY A 42 1.62 8.17 -5.95
C GLY A 42 2.62 9.27 -5.58
N THR A 43 2.16 10.48 -5.24
CA THR A 43 3.01 11.66 -4.95
C THR A 43 3.16 11.97 -3.45
N THR A 44 2.78 11.04 -2.58
CA THR A 44 2.85 11.20 -1.10
C THR A 44 4.22 11.64 -0.59
N ARG A 45 5.31 11.18 -1.21
CA ARG A 45 6.68 11.57 -0.86
C ARG A 45 6.92 13.08 -0.96
N THR A 46 6.23 13.76 -1.87
CA THR A 46 6.32 15.23 -2.03
C THR A 46 5.28 15.98 -1.20
N TRP A 47 4.22 15.30 -0.77
CA TRP A 47 3.16 15.86 0.07
C TRP A 47 3.61 15.96 1.54
N TYR A 48 4.24 14.91 2.09
CA TYR A 48 4.65 14.89 3.50
C TYR A 48 5.52 16.08 3.93
N PRO A 49 6.56 16.51 3.18
CA PRO A 49 7.34 17.68 3.56
C PRO A 49 6.50 18.97 3.63
N LYS A 50 5.50 19.11 2.76
CA LYS A 50 4.60 20.28 2.76
C LYS A 50 3.63 20.22 3.94
N PHE A 51 3.05 19.03 4.17
CA PHE A 51 2.18 18.77 5.30
C PHE A 51 2.89 19.03 6.64
N PHE A 52 4.06 18.41 6.85
CA PHE A 52 4.80 18.59 8.10
C PHE A 52 5.27 20.02 8.31
N LYS A 53 5.66 20.73 7.23
CA LYS A 53 5.96 22.15 7.34
C LYS A 53 4.77 22.94 7.89
N GLY A 54 3.58 22.79 7.29
CA GLY A 54 2.35 23.46 7.78
C GLY A 54 1.91 22.98 9.17
N TYR A 55 2.11 21.71 9.47
CA TYR A 55 1.82 21.12 10.78
C TYR A 55 2.69 21.76 11.87
N TRP A 56 4.01 21.84 11.68
CA TRP A 56 4.93 22.40 12.67
C TRP A 56 4.85 23.93 12.78
N GLU A 57 4.33 24.62 11.76
CA GLU A 57 3.99 26.05 11.84
C GLU A 57 2.79 26.30 12.76
N LYS A 58 1.79 25.40 12.77
CA LYS A 58 0.59 25.51 13.61
C LYS A 58 0.74 24.88 15.00
N PHE A 59 1.52 23.83 15.10
CA PHE A 59 1.72 23.04 16.33
C PHE A 59 3.22 23.01 16.63
N PRO A 60 3.75 24.00 17.39
CA PRO A 60 5.15 24.02 17.76
C PRO A 60 5.57 22.72 18.45
N CYS A 61 6.79 22.26 18.18
CA CYS A 61 7.33 21.03 18.76
C CYS A 61 7.41 21.05 20.30
N GLU A 62 7.41 22.24 20.90
CA GLU A 62 7.41 22.44 22.35
C GLU A 62 6.05 22.12 22.98
N LEU A 63 4.97 22.14 22.20
CA LEU A 63 3.62 21.93 22.70
C LEU A 63 3.32 20.41 22.81
N PRO A 64 2.98 19.90 24.01
CA PRO A 64 2.59 18.50 24.20
C PRO A 64 1.47 18.06 23.25
N LEU A 65 1.49 16.78 22.83
CA LEU A 65 0.52 16.28 21.83
C LEU A 65 -0.95 16.46 22.23
N ASN A 66 -1.19 16.40 23.54
CA ASN A 66 -2.48 16.50 24.20
C ASN A 66 -2.89 17.93 24.58
N GLU A 67 -2.17 18.95 24.14
CA GLU A 67 -2.52 20.35 24.39
C GLU A 67 -2.77 21.07 23.06
N ASP A 68 -3.88 21.79 23.00
CA ASP A 68 -4.22 22.67 21.89
C ASP A 68 -3.44 23.99 22.02
N PRO A 69 -3.01 24.58 20.89
CA PRO A 69 -2.37 25.88 20.92
C PRO A 69 -3.37 26.93 21.45
N PRO A 70 -2.95 27.86 22.32
CA PRO A 70 -3.83 28.86 22.91
C PRO A 70 -4.51 29.72 21.83
N GLU A 71 -5.78 30.07 22.06
CA GLU A 71 -6.56 30.98 21.22
C GLU A 71 -5.86 32.35 21.13
N GLY A 72 -5.15 32.58 20.03
CA GLY A 72 -4.24 33.71 19.87
C GLY A 72 -2.97 33.34 19.09
N GLY A 73 -2.69 32.05 18.95
CA GLY A 73 -1.58 31.52 18.16
C GLY A 73 -0.24 31.65 18.90
N VAL A 74 0.40 30.52 19.19
CA VAL A 74 1.82 30.54 19.52
C VAL A 74 2.55 30.73 18.19
N VAL A 75 3.13 31.91 17.97
CA VAL A 75 4.05 32.10 16.86
C VAL A 75 5.25 31.22 17.13
N ALA A 76 5.42 30.15 16.34
CA ALA A 76 6.62 29.33 16.41
C ALA A 76 7.83 30.25 16.22
N LYS A 77 8.80 30.17 17.15
CA LYS A 77 10.05 30.92 16.98
C LYS A 77 10.67 30.52 15.63
N PRO A 78 11.08 31.47 14.79
CA PRO A 78 11.74 31.13 13.53
C PRO A 78 13.00 30.32 13.83
N ASP A 79 13.35 29.38 12.94
CA ASP A 79 14.51 28.48 13.13
C ASP A 79 15.84 29.23 13.35
N SER A 80 15.92 30.49 12.92
CA SER A 80 17.06 31.38 13.17
C SER A 80 17.25 31.76 14.64
N GLU A 81 16.18 31.72 15.45
CA GLU A 81 16.18 32.14 16.85
C GLU A 81 16.32 30.97 17.84
N LEU A 82 16.23 29.72 17.35
CA LEU A 82 16.47 28.54 18.20
C LEU A 82 17.96 28.36 18.48
N THR A 83 18.27 28.07 19.75
CA THR A 83 19.60 27.59 20.16
C THR A 83 19.92 26.24 19.50
N ASP A 84 21.20 25.89 19.42
CA ASP A 84 21.61 24.63 18.77
C ASP A 84 21.04 23.39 19.48
N ASP A 85 20.88 23.46 20.81
CA ASP A 85 20.26 22.41 21.62
C ASP A 85 18.76 22.29 21.31
N GLU A 86 18.03 23.41 21.17
CA GLU A 86 16.62 23.41 20.77
C GLU A 86 16.43 22.89 19.35
N LYS A 87 17.33 23.23 18.42
CA LYS A 87 17.32 22.68 17.04
C LYS A 87 17.53 21.16 17.05
N ALA A 88 18.45 20.66 17.86
CA ALA A 88 18.69 19.23 18.00
C ALA A 88 17.46 18.50 18.59
N ALA A 89 16.84 19.07 19.63
CA ALA A 89 15.61 18.54 20.23
C ALA A 89 14.44 18.53 19.22
N LYS A 90 14.23 19.63 18.49
CA LYS A 90 13.22 19.74 17.42
C LYS A 90 13.46 18.69 16.33
N LYS A 91 14.69 18.54 15.86
CA LYS A 91 15.06 17.54 14.85
C LYS A 91 14.79 16.11 15.35
N LYS A 92 15.09 15.82 16.62
CA LYS A 92 14.82 14.52 17.24
C LYS A 92 13.32 14.23 17.31
N LEU A 93 12.51 15.18 17.76
CA LEU A 93 11.06 15.02 17.85
C LEU A 93 10.40 14.86 16.47
N ILE A 94 10.85 15.61 15.47
CA ILE A 94 10.40 15.46 14.09
C ILE A 94 10.70 14.04 13.61
N ALA A 95 11.94 13.56 13.82
CA ALA A 95 12.34 12.21 13.43
C ALA A 95 11.52 11.13 14.15
N GLU A 96 11.24 11.28 15.45
CA GLU A 96 10.39 10.37 16.23
C GLU A 96 8.94 10.38 15.75
N THR A 97 8.38 11.56 15.43
CA THR A 97 7.02 11.70 14.90
C THR A 97 6.90 11.09 13.51
N GLU A 98 7.86 11.36 12.62
CA GLU A 98 7.92 10.74 11.30
C GLU A 98 8.10 9.22 11.38
N ALA A 99 8.93 8.74 12.32
CA ALA A 99 9.09 7.32 12.58
C ALA A 99 7.80 6.69 13.10
N MET A 100 7.07 7.34 14.01
CA MET A 100 5.78 6.87 14.51
C MET A 100 4.74 6.82 13.40
N VAL A 101 4.64 7.85 12.55
CA VAL A 101 3.70 7.86 11.41
C VAL A 101 4.06 6.79 10.38
N ASN A 102 5.35 6.60 10.08
CA ASN A 102 5.80 5.53 9.20
C ASN A 102 5.62 4.13 9.81
N TYR A 103 5.82 4.00 11.12
CA TYR A 103 5.56 2.78 11.88
C TYR A 103 4.07 2.44 11.82
N GLN A 104 3.18 3.40 12.10
CA GLN A 104 1.74 3.20 11.92
C GLN A 104 1.41 2.93 10.46
N ARG A 105 1.99 3.59 9.46
CA ARG A 105 1.75 3.25 8.05
C ARG A 105 2.12 1.79 7.73
N THR A 106 3.22 1.30 8.30
CA THR A 106 3.69 -0.08 8.09
C THR A 106 2.95 -1.11 8.97
N HIS A 107 2.43 -0.70 10.13
CA HIS A 107 1.84 -1.60 11.14
C HIS A 107 0.31 -1.48 11.29
N SER A 108 -0.30 -0.38 10.88
CA SER A 108 -1.76 -0.23 10.76
C SER A 108 -2.32 -1.08 9.62
N GLY A 109 -1.45 -1.66 8.78
CA GLY A 109 -1.79 -2.79 7.91
C GLY A 109 -2.00 -4.13 8.64
N ASN A 110 -1.77 -4.20 9.97
CA ASN A 110 -2.01 -5.39 10.79
C ASN A 110 -3.43 -5.49 11.36
N GLY A 111 -4.33 -4.52 11.09
CA GLY A 111 -5.76 -4.85 11.16
C GLY A 111 -5.97 -6.00 10.18
N ALA A 112 -6.62 -7.09 10.62
CA ALA A 112 -6.76 -8.36 9.88
C ALA A 112 -7.24 -8.11 8.44
N ASN A 113 -6.32 -7.78 7.54
CA ASN A 113 -6.57 -7.69 6.14
C ASN A 113 -6.46 -9.13 5.67
N PRO A 114 -7.59 -9.78 5.31
CA PRO A 114 -7.56 -11.19 4.93
C PRO A 114 -6.66 -11.41 3.69
N TRP A 115 -6.42 -10.34 2.92
CA TRP A 115 -5.53 -10.35 1.77
C TRP A 115 -4.05 -10.18 2.11
N SER A 116 -3.67 -9.78 3.32
CA SER A 116 -2.27 -9.48 3.65
C SER A 116 -1.36 -10.71 3.61
N LYS A 117 -1.86 -11.89 4.00
CA LYS A 117 -1.11 -13.16 3.88
C LYS A 117 -0.93 -13.51 2.40
N TRP A 118 -2.02 -13.47 1.63
CA TRP A 118 -2.00 -13.76 0.19
C TRP A 118 -1.15 -12.78 -0.62
N LEU A 119 -1.30 -11.47 -0.42
CA LEU A 119 -0.50 -10.44 -1.09
C LEU A 119 0.99 -10.55 -0.75
N ARG A 120 1.33 -10.88 0.51
CA ARG A 120 2.72 -11.21 0.85
C ARG A 120 3.18 -12.45 0.10
N LYS A 121 2.36 -13.50 -0.05
CA LYS A 121 2.68 -14.68 -0.88
C LYS A 121 2.99 -14.30 -2.33
N GLN A 122 2.20 -13.40 -2.92
CA GLN A 122 2.37 -12.97 -4.32
C GLN A 122 3.52 -11.97 -4.54
N LEU A 123 3.86 -11.18 -3.52
CA LEU A 123 4.98 -10.23 -3.58
C LEU A 123 6.32 -10.87 -3.20
N LYS A 124 6.30 -12.07 -2.62
CA LYS A 124 7.51 -12.89 -2.51
C LYS A 124 8.00 -13.17 -3.95
N PRO A 125 9.31 -13.13 -4.20
CA PRO A 125 9.84 -13.50 -5.51
C PRO A 125 9.35 -14.90 -5.90
N LEU A 126 9.18 -15.14 -7.20
CA LEU A 126 8.71 -16.40 -7.79
C LEU A 126 9.35 -17.59 -7.06
N GLU A 127 8.60 -18.68 -6.82
CA GLU A 127 9.03 -19.87 -6.06
C GLU A 127 10.45 -20.36 -6.44
N ASP A 128 10.82 -20.22 -7.71
CA ASP A 128 12.16 -20.52 -8.25
C ASP A 128 13.32 -19.76 -7.58
N GLU A 129 13.07 -18.58 -7.03
CA GLU A 129 14.06 -17.80 -6.29
C GLU A 129 14.19 -18.24 -4.83
N ARG A 130 13.17 -18.92 -4.29
CA ARG A 130 13.15 -19.40 -2.89
C ARG A 130 13.66 -20.82 -2.73
N ARG A 131 13.50 -21.64 -3.77
CA ARG A 131 14.03 -23.00 -3.74
C ARG A 131 15.53 -22.93 -3.41
N PRO A 132 15.99 -23.61 -2.35
CA PRO A 132 17.40 -23.69 -2.01
C PRO A 132 18.21 -24.01 -3.26
N ARG A 133 19.40 -23.42 -3.38
CA ARG A 133 20.33 -23.74 -4.46
C ARG A 133 21.46 -24.57 -3.88
N PRO A 134 21.94 -25.60 -4.59
CA PRO A 134 23.09 -26.35 -4.13
C PRO A 134 24.27 -25.40 -3.97
N LEU A 135 24.92 -25.46 -2.81
CA LEU A 135 26.14 -24.72 -2.56
C LEU A 135 27.26 -25.35 -3.39
N LEU A 136 28.12 -24.52 -3.95
CA LEU A 136 29.33 -24.98 -4.62
C LEU A 136 30.32 -25.45 -3.56
N ASP A 137 31.14 -26.44 -3.86
CA ASP A 137 32.07 -27.07 -2.90
C ASP A 137 32.96 -26.06 -2.17
N TYR A 138 33.46 -25.05 -2.89
CA TYR A 138 34.27 -23.97 -2.29
C TYR A 138 33.49 -23.05 -1.35
N GLN A 139 32.16 -22.95 -1.51
CA GLN A 139 31.30 -22.17 -0.61
C GLN A 139 31.10 -22.93 0.71
N VAL A 140 30.91 -24.25 0.65
CA VAL A 140 30.88 -25.11 1.83
C VAL A 140 32.23 -25.06 2.55
N TYR A 141 33.33 -25.11 1.78
CA TYR A 141 34.69 -24.94 2.30
C TYR A 141 34.91 -23.60 3.03
N MET A 142 34.29 -22.51 2.54
CA MET A 142 34.37 -21.20 3.17
C MET A 142 33.56 -21.07 4.47
N GLN A 143 32.64 -21.99 4.75
CA GLN A 143 31.86 -21.97 6.00
C GLN A 143 32.62 -22.59 7.17
N ASP A 144 33.62 -23.44 6.89
CA ASP A 144 34.48 -24.00 7.91
C ASP A 144 35.36 -22.92 8.56
N GLU A 145 35.38 -22.87 9.89
CA GLU A 145 36.03 -21.79 10.64
C GLU A 145 37.55 -21.76 10.43
N GLU A 146 38.19 -22.95 10.42
CA GLU A 146 39.63 -23.07 10.24
C GLU A 146 40.03 -22.68 8.81
N LYS A 147 39.30 -23.19 7.82
CA LYS A 147 39.57 -22.89 6.41
C LYS A 147 39.29 -21.43 6.08
N ASN A 148 38.20 -20.85 6.60
CA ASN A 148 37.86 -19.44 6.40
C ASN A 148 38.91 -18.50 7.03
N SER A 149 39.43 -18.82 8.22
CA SER A 149 40.52 -18.07 8.85
C SER A 149 41.76 -18.04 7.95
N ALA A 150 42.14 -19.20 7.39
CA ALA A 150 43.28 -19.29 6.48
C ALA A 150 43.06 -18.53 5.16
N ILE A 151 41.85 -18.55 4.61
CA ILE A 151 41.46 -17.77 3.42
C ILE A 151 41.58 -16.26 3.71
N ASN A 152 41.13 -15.80 4.88
CA ASN A 152 41.20 -14.39 5.26
C ASN A 152 42.64 -13.92 5.52
N ALA A 153 43.47 -14.79 6.11
CA ALA A 153 44.90 -14.51 6.28
C ALA A 153 45.59 -14.33 4.93
N GLU A 154 45.34 -15.23 3.98
CA GLU A 154 45.91 -15.13 2.63
C GLU A 154 45.34 -13.94 1.82
N LEU A 155 44.07 -13.59 2.02
CA LEU A 155 43.51 -12.39 1.44
C LEU A 155 44.24 -11.14 1.92
N ALA A 156 44.51 -11.04 3.22
CA ALA A 156 45.24 -9.93 3.82
C ALA A 156 46.71 -9.87 3.35
N GLU A 157 47.32 -11.02 3.09
CA GLU A 157 48.68 -11.12 2.55
C GLU A 157 48.74 -10.71 1.06
N ARG A 158 47.86 -11.26 0.21
CA ARG A 158 47.85 -10.97 -1.23
C ARG A 158 47.36 -9.56 -1.56
N PHE A 159 46.47 -9.01 -0.74
CA PHE A 159 45.85 -7.70 -0.94
C PHE A 159 45.96 -6.85 0.35
N PRO A 160 47.14 -6.30 0.64
CA PRO A 160 47.36 -5.50 1.86
C PRO A 160 46.61 -4.16 1.84
N GLU A 161 46.25 -3.65 0.66
CA GLU A 161 45.38 -2.49 0.53
C GLU A 161 43.92 -2.84 0.82
N LYS A 162 43.14 -1.89 1.38
CA LYS A 162 41.73 -2.11 1.72
C LYS A 162 40.91 -2.39 0.47
N VAL A 163 40.72 -3.67 0.16
CA VAL A 163 39.82 -4.16 -0.87
C VAL A 163 38.38 -3.73 -0.49
N GLY A 164 37.66 -3.13 -1.45
CA GLY A 164 36.26 -2.79 -1.24
C GLY A 164 35.42 -4.02 -0.89
N ALA A 165 34.36 -3.84 -0.09
CA ALA A 165 33.53 -4.95 0.40
C ALA A 165 32.95 -5.86 -0.71
N LYS A 166 32.73 -5.31 -1.92
CA LYS A 166 32.26 -6.09 -3.07
C LYS A 166 33.36 -6.97 -3.66
N ASP A 167 34.57 -6.45 -3.80
CA ASP A 167 35.69 -7.17 -4.39
C ASP A 167 36.26 -8.21 -3.42
N SER A 168 36.16 -7.99 -2.10
CA SER A 168 36.65 -8.93 -1.09
C SER A 168 35.93 -10.29 -1.15
N ILE A 169 34.65 -10.32 -1.53
CA ILE A 169 33.90 -11.58 -1.71
C ILE A 169 34.44 -12.35 -2.92
N LYS A 170 34.66 -11.65 -4.04
CA LYS A 170 35.20 -12.25 -5.26
C LYS A 170 36.58 -12.88 -5.01
N TRP A 171 37.47 -12.15 -4.33
CA TRP A 171 38.82 -12.63 -4.03
C TRP A 171 38.82 -13.78 -3.02
N ARG A 172 37.99 -13.73 -1.97
CA ARG A 172 37.83 -14.87 -1.04
C ARG A 172 37.35 -16.13 -1.75
N ALA A 173 36.36 -16.00 -2.65
CA ALA A 173 35.88 -17.13 -3.44
C ALA A 173 36.93 -17.67 -4.42
N GLN A 174 37.87 -16.83 -4.88
CA GLN A 174 39.00 -17.30 -5.69
C GLN A 174 40.03 -18.05 -4.84
N ILE A 175 40.45 -17.47 -3.71
CA ILE A 175 41.41 -18.10 -2.79
C ILE A 175 40.85 -19.43 -2.26
N ALA A 176 39.56 -19.48 -1.93
CA ALA A 176 38.90 -20.71 -1.51
C ALA A 176 38.98 -21.80 -2.57
N ARG A 177 38.76 -21.48 -3.85
CA ARG A 177 38.88 -22.43 -4.96
C ARG A 177 40.32 -22.93 -5.14
N GLU A 178 41.30 -22.03 -5.06
CA GLU A 178 42.72 -22.39 -5.16
C GLU A 178 43.16 -23.29 -4.00
N ARG A 179 42.73 -22.98 -2.77
CA ARG A 179 43.02 -23.81 -1.59
C ARG A 179 42.34 -25.16 -1.67
N LEU A 180 41.04 -25.20 -1.96
CA LEU A 180 40.30 -26.47 -2.08
C LEU A 180 40.93 -27.38 -3.15
N ALA A 181 41.36 -26.82 -4.29
CA ALA A 181 42.05 -27.59 -5.33
C ALA A 181 43.44 -28.09 -4.93
N ALA A 182 44.08 -27.49 -3.92
CA ALA A 182 45.37 -27.91 -3.38
C ALA A 182 45.24 -28.92 -2.23
N GLU A 183 44.04 -29.10 -1.66
CA GLU A 183 43.75 -30.13 -0.68
C GLU A 183 43.71 -31.52 -1.33
N THR A 184 43.77 -32.57 -0.53
CA THR A 184 43.69 -33.96 -1.00
C THR A 184 42.33 -34.26 -1.62
N GLU A 185 42.28 -35.24 -2.53
CA GLU A 185 41.03 -35.67 -3.18
C GLU A 185 39.98 -36.12 -2.15
N GLU A 186 40.41 -36.78 -1.06
CA GLU A 186 39.55 -37.19 0.05
C GLU A 186 38.84 -36.00 0.71
N ILE A 187 39.56 -34.89 0.96
CA ILE A 187 38.98 -33.69 1.56
C ILE A 187 38.03 -33.01 0.56
N GLN A 188 38.39 -32.97 -0.72
CA GLN A 188 37.52 -32.39 -1.76
C GLN A 188 36.19 -33.13 -1.86
N GLU A 189 36.24 -34.48 -1.83
CA GLU A 189 35.05 -35.33 -1.83
C GLU A 189 34.21 -35.12 -0.56
N GLU A 190 34.83 -35.02 0.62
CA GLU A 190 34.14 -34.74 1.88
C GLU A 190 33.32 -33.44 1.83
N PHE A 191 33.89 -32.35 1.32
CA PHE A 191 33.19 -31.07 1.19
C PHE A 191 32.05 -31.12 0.17
N LYS A 192 32.22 -31.88 -0.91
CA LYS A 192 31.18 -32.10 -1.91
C LYS A 192 30.00 -32.87 -1.31
N GLU A 193 30.25 -34.00 -0.64
CA GLU A 193 29.20 -34.78 0.04
C GLU A 193 28.50 -33.97 1.13
N ARG A 194 29.24 -33.14 1.87
CA ARG A 194 28.65 -32.21 2.84
C ARG A 194 27.72 -31.19 2.16
N GLY A 195 28.13 -30.61 1.04
CA GLY A 195 27.31 -29.68 0.27
C GLY A 195 26.04 -30.31 -0.27
N GLU A 196 26.11 -31.54 -0.77
CA GLU A 196 24.94 -32.32 -1.23
C GLU A 196 23.97 -32.60 -0.07
N ARG A 197 24.48 -33.00 1.10
CA ARG A 197 23.67 -33.26 2.29
C ARG A 197 22.97 -32.01 2.82
N GLU A 198 23.70 -30.91 2.98
CA GLU A 198 23.13 -29.63 3.43
C GLU A 198 22.08 -29.13 2.44
N PHE A 199 22.28 -29.35 1.14
CA PHE A 199 21.30 -29.03 0.11
C PHE A 199 20.04 -29.91 0.19
N GLU A 200 20.19 -31.22 0.38
CA GLU A 200 19.05 -32.13 0.56
C GLU A 200 18.24 -31.80 1.82
N GLU A 201 18.91 -31.51 2.93
CA GLU A 201 18.28 -31.09 4.18
C GLU A 201 17.51 -29.78 4.00
N ALA A 202 18.13 -28.77 3.39
CA ALA A 202 17.49 -27.49 3.10
C ALA A 202 16.30 -27.65 2.15
N LEU A 203 16.42 -28.52 1.13
CA LEU A 203 15.34 -28.80 0.19
C LEU A 203 14.16 -29.50 0.89
N ALA A 204 14.42 -30.46 1.77
CA ALA A 204 13.40 -31.15 2.54
C ALA A 204 12.68 -30.20 3.53
N GLU A 205 13.41 -29.30 4.18
CA GLU A 205 12.82 -28.26 5.05
C GLU A 205 11.95 -27.30 4.24
N PHE A 206 12.42 -26.86 3.07
CA PHE A 206 11.66 -26.00 2.17
C PHE A 206 10.36 -26.67 1.69
N GLU A 207 10.42 -27.93 1.24
CA GLU A 207 9.24 -28.67 0.81
C GLU A 207 8.23 -28.87 1.95
N LYS A 208 8.73 -29.07 3.18
CA LYS A 208 7.88 -29.16 4.37
C LYS A 208 7.20 -27.82 4.67
N GLU A 209 7.95 -26.72 4.71
CA GLU A 209 7.40 -25.38 4.95
C GLU A 209 6.36 -24.99 3.89
N ASP A 210 6.62 -25.26 2.62
CA ASP A 210 5.69 -24.95 1.53
C ASP A 210 4.37 -25.75 1.68
N SER A 211 4.48 -27.03 2.07
CA SER A 211 3.30 -27.86 2.35
C SER A 211 2.50 -27.41 3.58
N GLU A 212 3.17 -26.91 4.62
CA GLU A 212 2.53 -26.40 5.84
C GLU A 212 1.91 -25.01 5.62
N GLU A 213 2.56 -24.12 4.84
CA GLU A 213 2.04 -22.79 4.50
C GLU A 213 0.73 -22.89 3.69
N ASP A 214 0.60 -23.89 2.82
CA ASP A 214 -0.64 -24.15 2.07
C ASP A 214 -1.79 -24.66 2.96
N ALA A 215 -1.51 -25.49 3.96
CA ALA A 215 -2.51 -25.88 4.95
C ALA A 215 -3.01 -24.70 5.80
N ASP A 216 -2.13 -23.75 6.12
CA ASP A 216 -2.41 -22.61 6.99
C ASP A 216 -3.08 -21.41 6.27
N THR A 217 -3.19 -21.48 4.93
CA THR A 217 -3.95 -20.52 4.11
C THR A 217 -5.41 -20.91 3.89
N ALA A 218 -5.85 -22.04 4.41
CA ALA A 218 -7.26 -22.40 4.45
C ALA A 218 -8.03 -21.41 5.33
N LEU A 219 -8.50 -20.32 4.73
CA LEU A 219 -9.34 -19.33 5.40
C LEU A 219 -10.64 -20.00 5.87
N ASP A 220 -11.06 -19.69 7.10
CA ASP A 220 -12.39 -20.00 7.58
C ASP A 220 -13.47 -19.30 6.72
N GLU A 221 -14.72 -19.76 6.82
CA GLU A 221 -15.78 -19.23 5.97
C GLU A 221 -16.08 -17.76 6.26
N GLU A 222 -15.84 -17.30 7.49
CA GLU A 222 -16.01 -15.90 7.90
C GLU A 222 -14.94 -14.99 7.25
N ALA A 223 -13.65 -15.35 7.31
CA ALA A 223 -12.59 -14.60 6.64
C ALA A 223 -12.73 -14.66 5.12
N ARG A 224 -13.25 -15.76 4.55
CA ARG A 224 -13.61 -15.79 3.11
C ARG A 224 -14.73 -14.81 2.78
N ALA A 225 -15.76 -14.71 3.62
CA ALA A 225 -16.83 -13.75 3.43
C ALA A 225 -16.32 -12.31 3.53
N GLU A 226 -15.46 -12.02 4.50
CA GLU A 226 -14.81 -10.71 4.64
C GLU A 226 -13.88 -10.40 3.46
N ALA A 227 -13.10 -11.38 3.00
CA ALA A 227 -12.24 -11.24 1.82
C ALA A 227 -13.07 -10.89 0.58
N ARG A 228 -14.16 -11.64 0.34
CA ARG A 228 -15.12 -11.34 -0.74
C ARG A 228 -15.62 -9.90 -0.62
N LEU A 229 -16.05 -9.48 0.58
CA LEU A 229 -16.55 -8.13 0.83
C LEU A 229 -15.52 -7.05 0.48
N ARG A 230 -14.26 -7.25 0.87
CA ARG A 230 -13.16 -6.31 0.65
C ARG A 230 -12.51 -6.38 -0.73
N LEU A 231 -12.79 -7.41 -1.53
CA LEU A 231 -12.15 -7.68 -2.82
C LEU A 231 -12.10 -6.44 -3.73
N VAL A 232 -13.20 -5.70 -3.84
CA VAL A 232 -13.29 -4.51 -4.70
C VAL A 232 -12.32 -3.42 -4.22
N ALA A 233 -12.27 -3.15 -2.92
CA ALA A 233 -11.38 -2.14 -2.34
C ALA A 233 -9.90 -2.53 -2.49
N THR A 234 -9.59 -3.83 -2.44
CA THR A 234 -8.23 -4.35 -2.60
C THR A 234 -7.77 -4.35 -4.06
N MET A 235 -8.63 -4.77 -5.00
CA MET A 235 -8.25 -4.96 -6.40
C MET A 235 -8.34 -3.69 -7.23
N LYS A 236 -9.24 -2.75 -6.89
CA LYS A 236 -9.41 -1.52 -7.67
C LYS A 236 -8.13 -0.69 -7.77
N PRO A 237 -7.34 -0.44 -6.70
CA PRO A 237 -6.07 0.26 -6.81
C PRO A 237 -5.08 -0.45 -7.74
N LEU A 238 -5.00 -1.78 -7.69
CA LEU A 238 -4.12 -2.57 -8.56
C LEU A 238 -4.51 -2.40 -10.04
N LEU A 239 -5.80 -2.54 -10.36
CA LEU A 239 -6.29 -2.39 -11.73
C LEU A 239 -6.08 -0.95 -12.26
N LEU A 240 -6.24 0.06 -11.39
CA LEU A 240 -5.92 1.44 -11.72
C LEU A 240 -4.43 1.64 -11.99
N SER A 241 -3.55 1.03 -11.19
CA SER A 241 -2.11 1.07 -11.44
C SER A 241 -1.76 0.43 -12.78
N ILE A 242 -2.34 -0.75 -13.10
CA ILE A 242 -2.12 -1.39 -14.42
C ILE A 242 -2.53 -0.43 -15.53
N HIS A 243 -3.71 0.20 -15.42
CA HIS A 243 -4.16 1.19 -16.39
C HIS A 243 -3.21 2.38 -16.52
N GLN A 244 -2.76 2.96 -15.39
CA GLN A 244 -1.82 4.09 -15.40
C GLN A 244 -0.48 3.74 -16.04
N PHE A 245 0.05 2.54 -15.77
CA PHE A 245 1.36 2.11 -16.28
C PHE A 245 1.31 1.65 -17.74
N THR A 246 0.21 1.01 -18.17
CA THR A 246 0.13 0.37 -19.49
C THR A 246 -0.79 1.09 -20.48
N GLY A 247 -1.65 1.99 -20.00
CA GLY A 247 -2.75 2.57 -20.75
C GLY A 247 -3.92 1.61 -21.01
N TYR A 248 -3.83 0.34 -20.60
CA TYR A 248 -4.90 -0.63 -20.86
C TYR A 248 -6.12 -0.40 -19.96
N HIS A 249 -7.31 -0.52 -20.54
CA HIS A 249 -8.54 -0.62 -19.75
C HIS A 249 -8.72 -2.06 -19.32
N VAL A 250 -8.73 -2.29 -18.00
CA VAL A 250 -8.79 -3.63 -17.43
C VAL A 250 -10.09 -3.81 -16.68
N THR A 251 -10.81 -4.89 -16.95
CA THR A 251 -11.99 -5.28 -16.19
C THR A 251 -11.74 -6.67 -15.61
N MET A 252 -11.95 -6.80 -14.29
CA MET A 252 -11.86 -8.06 -13.58
C MET A 252 -13.26 -8.52 -13.20
N LEU A 253 -13.63 -9.73 -13.63
CA LEU A 253 -14.85 -10.42 -13.22
C LEU A 253 -14.48 -11.55 -12.27
N VAL A 254 -15.11 -11.58 -11.09
CA VAL A 254 -14.87 -12.62 -10.08
C VAL A 254 -16.21 -13.10 -9.57
N GLY A 255 -16.39 -14.42 -9.43
CA GLY A 255 -17.59 -14.94 -8.81
C GLY A 255 -17.45 -16.33 -8.24
N ALA A 256 -18.38 -16.67 -7.36
CA ALA A 256 -18.44 -17.93 -6.62
C ALA A 256 -19.90 -18.31 -6.33
N ILE A 257 -20.15 -19.57 -5.94
CA ILE A 257 -21.44 -19.99 -5.39
C ILE A 257 -21.37 -19.86 -3.88
N VAL A 258 -22.20 -18.99 -3.30
CA VAL A 258 -22.30 -18.76 -1.86
C VAL A 258 -23.73 -19.07 -1.44
N ASN A 259 -23.90 -20.04 -0.53
CA ASN A 259 -25.23 -20.48 -0.05
C ASN A 259 -26.20 -20.85 -1.20
N GLY A 260 -25.68 -21.53 -2.23
CA GLY A 260 -26.47 -21.95 -3.39
C GLY A 260 -26.85 -20.83 -4.38
N LYS A 261 -26.37 -19.59 -4.16
CA LYS A 261 -26.58 -18.46 -5.06
C LYS A 261 -25.26 -18.05 -5.72
N VAL A 262 -25.34 -17.63 -6.98
CA VAL A 262 -24.19 -17.10 -7.72
C VAL A 262 -23.93 -15.66 -7.26
N ASP A 263 -22.78 -15.42 -6.61
CA ASP A 263 -22.28 -14.09 -6.26
C ASP A 263 -21.22 -13.69 -7.30
N VAL A 264 -21.45 -12.59 -8.02
CA VAL A 264 -20.50 -12.06 -9.00
C VAL A 264 -20.22 -10.59 -8.73
N ARG A 265 -18.95 -10.24 -8.79
CA ARG A 265 -18.43 -8.89 -8.65
C ARG A 265 -17.63 -8.52 -9.88
N SER A 266 -17.81 -7.29 -10.34
CA SER A 266 -17.03 -6.68 -11.42
C SER A 266 -16.25 -5.50 -10.87
N VAL A 267 -14.96 -5.43 -11.19
CA VAL A 267 -14.08 -4.32 -10.82
C VAL A 267 -13.44 -3.78 -12.09
N HIS A 268 -13.52 -2.47 -12.28
CA HIS A 268 -13.01 -1.80 -13.48
C HIS A 268 -11.80 -0.94 -13.10
N GLY A 269 -10.71 -1.10 -13.85
CA GLY A 269 -9.50 -0.28 -13.83
C GLY A 269 -9.40 0.56 -15.10
N GLY A 270 -9.35 1.88 -14.91
CA GLY A 270 -9.38 2.85 -15.98
C GLY A 270 -10.81 3.22 -16.39
N THR A 271 -10.95 4.42 -16.92
CA THR A 271 -12.20 4.92 -17.48
C THR A 271 -11.91 5.50 -18.84
N VAL A 272 -12.83 5.39 -19.79
CA VAL A 272 -12.64 6.01 -21.09
C VAL A 272 -12.73 7.53 -20.91
N ASP A 273 -11.74 8.27 -21.40
CA ASP A 273 -11.65 9.75 -21.35
C ASP A 273 -12.74 10.47 -22.20
N ARG A 274 -13.76 9.73 -22.63
CA ARG A 274 -14.89 10.30 -23.32
C ARG A 274 -15.80 10.92 -22.27
N LYS A 275 -15.75 12.25 -22.17
CA LYS A 275 -16.77 13.02 -21.48
C LYS A 275 -18.14 12.58 -21.99
N ASN A 276 -19.02 12.18 -21.08
CA ASN A 276 -20.41 11.98 -21.46
C ASN A 276 -21.03 13.32 -21.87
N GLU A 277 -22.25 13.30 -22.41
CA GLU A 277 -22.98 14.52 -22.80
C GLU A 277 -23.17 15.49 -21.62
N GLU A 278 -23.01 15.01 -20.38
CA GLU A 278 -23.10 15.76 -19.13
C GLU A 278 -21.74 16.29 -18.62
N GLY A 279 -20.64 16.05 -19.35
CA GLY A 279 -19.31 16.52 -18.98
C GLY A 279 -18.65 15.80 -17.80
N GLN A 280 -19.20 14.68 -17.33
CA GLN A 280 -18.57 13.82 -16.34
C GLN A 280 -17.41 13.04 -16.97
N ASP A 281 -16.25 13.15 -16.35
CA ASP A 281 -15.05 12.41 -16.75
C ASP A 281 -15.18 10.94 -16.34
N GLY A 282 -14.87 10.06 -17.30
CA GLY A 282 -14.63 8.65 -17.06
C GLY A 282 -15.87 7.75 -17.14
N ILE A 283 -16.08 7.12 -18.31
CA ILE A 283 -17.11 6.09 -18.49
C ILE A 283 -16.47 4.71 -18.35
N ASP A 284 -17.01 3.88 -17.45
CA ASP A 284 -16.62 2.46 -17.32
C ASP A 284 -17.39 1.56 -18.31
N PHE A 285 -17.00 0.28 -18.40
CA PHE A 285 -17.64 -0.67 -19.34
C PHE A 285 -19.15 -0.80 -19.11
N THR A 286 -19.62 -0.70 -17.86
CA THR A 286 -21.03 -0.88 -17.51
C THR A 286 -21.90 0.25 -18.05
N ARG A 287 -21.37 1.47 -18.07
CA ARG A 287 -22.04 2.67 -18.56
C ARG A 287 -21.86 2.85 -20.06
N TRP A 288 -20.71 2.45 -20.59
CA TRP A 288 -20.38 2.58 -22.01
C TRP A 288 -21.23 1.66 -22.89
N ASP A 289 -21.37 0.39 -22.51
CA ASP A 289 -22.24 -0.57 -23.19
C ASP A 289 -23.01 -1.44 -22.19
N PRO A 290 -24.15 -0.95 -21.67
CA PRO A 290 -24.95 -1.68 -20.70
C PRO A 290 -25.47 -3.03 -21.22
N GLN A 291 -25.69 -3.18 -22.53
CA GLN A 291 -26.21 -4.42 -23.12
C GLN A 291 -25.10 -5.45 -23.34
N GLY A 292 -23.94 -5.02 -23.84
CA GLY A 292 -22.74 -5.85 -23.92
C GLY A 292 -22.31 -6.33 -22.54
N TYR A 293 -22.28 -5.44 -21.55
CA TYR A 293 -21.98 -5.81 -20.16
C TYR A 293 -22.93 -6.88 -19.61
N LYS A 294 -24.25 -6.70 -19.80
CA LYS A 294 -25.25 -7.73 -19.41
C LYS A 294 -25.00 -9.07 -20.10
N THR A 295 -24.62 -9.04 -21.37
CA THR A 295 -24.31 -10.25 -22.15
C THR A 295 -23.09 -10.97 -21.59
N VAL A 296 -22.00 -10.24 -21.35
CA VAL A 296 -20.76 -10.79 -20.75
C VAL A 296 -21.05 -11.36 -19.35
N MET A 297 -21.77 -10.62 -18.51
CA MET A 297 -22.12 -11.04 -17.16
C MET A 297 -22.95 -12.33 -17.17
N LYS A 298 -23.94 -12.43 -18.06
CA LYS A 298 -24.75 -13.65 -18.24
C LYS A 298 -23.90 -14.86 -18.61
N GLN A 299 -22.96 -14.71 -19.53
CA GLN A 299 -22.07 -15.81 -19.91
C GLN A 299 -21.14 -16.21 -18.76
N PHE A 300 -20.61 -15.24 -18.03
CA PHE A 300 -19.74 -15.50 -16.88
C PHE A 300 -20.48 -16.20 -15.74
N MET A 301 -21.72 -15.82 -15.44
CA MET A 301 -22.57 -16.52 -14.45
C MET A 301 -22.86 -17.97 -14.86
N ARG A 302 -23.12 -18.22 -16.15
CA ARG A 302 -23.28 -19.60 -16.67
C ARG A 302 -22.01 -20.42 -16.50
N TYR A 303 -20.85 -19.83 -16.79
CA TYR A 303 -19.56 -20.45 -16.56
C TYR A 303 -19.37 -20.85 -15.10
N ILE A 304 -19.63 -19.94 -14.15
CA ILE A 304 -19.51 -20.23 -12.70
C ILE A 304 -20.42 -21.40 -12.30
N ALA A 305 -21.69 -21.38 -12.74
CA ALA A 305 -22.64 -22.43 -12.41
C ALA A 305 -22.20 -23.80 -12.98
N ALA A 306 -21.73 -23.84 -14.23
CA ALA A 306 -21.21 -25.05 -14.85
C ALA A 306 -19.94 -25.58 -14.16
N ALA A 307 -19.00 -24.69 -13.82
CA ALA A 307 -17.75 -25.04 -13.14
C ALA A 307 -17.98 -25.65 -11.74
N ASN A 308 -19.08 -25.29 -11.09
CA ASN A 308 -19.47 -25.83 -9.79
C ASN A 308 -20.49 -26.99 -9.88
N GLY A 309 -20.67 -27.58 -11.07
CA GLY A 309 -21.56 -28.75 -11.26
C GLY A 309 -23.05 -28.45 -11.03
N THR A 310 -23.46 -27.18 -11.05
CA THR A 310 -24.86 -26.80 -10.87
C THR A 310 -25.61 -27.03 -12.18
N PRO A 311 -26.76 -27.74 -12.18
CA PRO A 311 -27.48 -28.04 -13.40
C PRO A 311 -27.92 -26.76 -14.13
N GLU A 312 -27.85 -26.78 -15.46
CA GLU A 312 -28.03 -25.63 -16.35
C GLU A 312 -29.37 -24.86 -16.16
N LYS A 313 -30.39 -25.55 -15.64
CA LYS A 313 -31.71 -24.96 -15.33
C LYS A 313 -31.65 -23.95 -14.18
N THR A 314 -30.83 -24.17 -13.16
CA THR A 314 -30.64 -23.22 -12.04
C THR A 314 -29.75 -22.05 -12.46
N ALA A 315 -28.79 -22.28 -13.36
CA ALA A 315 -27.91 -21.24 -13.90
C ALA A 315 -28.68 -20.14 -14.68
N ASN A 316 -29.66 -20.54 -15.48
CA ASN A 316 -30.46 -19.60 -16.28
C ASN A 316 -31.45 -18.78 -15.42
N ALA A 317 -31.99 -19.35 -14.34
CA ALA A 317 -32.84 -18.63 -13.40
C ALA A 317 -32.03 -17.59 -12.60
N ALA A 318 -30.88 -17.99 -12.02
CA ALA A 318 -30.01 -17.10 -11.26
C ALA A 318 -29.43 -15.95 -12.10
N SER A 319 -29.13 -16.21 -13.38
CA SER A 319 -28.57 -15.19 -14.29
C SER A 319 -29.52 -14.02 -14.56
N THR A 320 -30.83 -14.23 -14.50
CA THR A 320 -31.81 -13.20 -14.83
C THR A 320 -32.06 -12.25 -13.64
N GLU A 321 -32.00 -12.79 -12.42
CA GLU A 321 -32.17 -12.03 -11.17
C GLU A 321 -30.90 -11.26 -10.78
N ALA A 322 -29.73 -11.90 -10.88
CA ALA A 322 -28.45 -11.31 -10.49
C ALA A 322 -27.99 -10.18 -11.44
N ALA A 323 -28.30 -10.26 -12.74
CA ALA A 323 -28.01 -9.17 -13.68
C ALA A 323 -28.80 -7.89 -13.36
N GLY A 324 -30.01 -8.01 -12.79
CA GLY A 324 -30.78 -6.88 -12.29
C GLY A 324 -30.21 -6.29 -11.00
N ALA A 325 -29.79 -7.16 -10.06
CA ALA A 325 -29.23 -6.74 -8.76
C ALA A 325 -27.82 -6.14 -8.87
N ALA A 326 -26.94 -6.69 -9.72
CA ALA A 326 -25.58 -6.17 -9.93
C ALA A 326 -25.59 -4.78 -10.58
N ALA A 327 -26.53 -4.52 -11.51
CA ALA A 327 -26.75 -3.19 -12.06
C ALA A 327 -27.21 -2.18 -10.99
N ALA A 328 -28.02 -2.62 -10.02
CA ALA A 328 -28.49 -1.79 -8.91
C ALA A 328 -27.41 -1.55 -7.83
N SER A 329 -26.57 -2.54 -7.49
CA SER A 329 -25.55 -2.40 -6.44
C SER A 329 -24.36 -1.54 -6.86
N LEU A 330 -24.05 -1.45 -8.16
CA LEU A 330 -23.02 -0.55 -8.68
C LEU A 330 -23.48 0.91 -8.67
N SER A 331 -24.79 1.16 -8.84
CA SER A 331 -25.36 2.51 -8.73
C SER A 331 -25.34 3.04 -7.28
N SER A 332 -25.43 2.18 -6.27
CA SER A 332 -25.30 2.56 -4.86
C SER A 332 -23.84 2.63 -4.39
N SER A 333 -22.93 1.85 -4.97
CA SER A 333 -21.49 1.94 -4.69
C SER A 333 -20.84 3.23 -5.21
N ALA A 334 -21.32 3.80 -6.32
CA ALA A 334 -20.86 5.10 -6.81
C ALA A 334 -21.29 6.26 -5.89
N ALA A 335 -22.46 6.15 -5.26
CA ALA A 335 -22.93 7.11 -4.25
C ALA A 335 -22.23 6.92 -2.89
N ALA A 336 -21.93 5.68 -2.49
CA ALA A 336 -21.26 5.38 -1.22
C ALA A 336 -19.76 5.74 -1.23
N ALA A 337 -19.07 5.63 -2.37
CA ALA A 337 -17.66 6.05 -2.48
C ALA A 337 -17.46 7.57 -2.40
N GLY A 338 -18.52 8.37 -2.60
CA GLY A 338 -18.53 9.82 -2.34
C GLY A 338 -19.15 10.22 -1.00
N SER A 339 -19.71 9.28 -0.24
CA SER A 339 -20.57 9.59 0.92
C SER A 339 -20.37 8.64 2.12
N SER A 340 -19.16 8.12 2.31
CA SER A 340 -18.78 7.32 3.49
C SER A 340 -18.05 8.10 4.58
N SER A 341 -18.29 9.42 4.67
CA SER A 341 -17.80 10.31 5.73
C SER A 341 -18.95 11.06 6.41
N SER A 342 -20.01 10.39 6.87
CA SER A 342 -21.04 11.01 7.71
C SER A 342 -22.01 9.98 8.30
N MET A 343 -21.59 9.17 9.28
CA MET A 343 -22.51 8.42 10.16
C MET A 343 -22.01 8.29 11.61
N PHE A 344 -21.31 9.32 12.10
CA PHE A 344 -21.12 9.52 13.54
C PHE A 344 -21.51 10.96 13.87
N ALA A 345 -22.82 11.22 13.98
CA ALA A 345 -23.34 12.38 14.68
C ALA A 345 -24.35 11.88 15.71
N SER A 346 -23.94 11.98 16.97
CA SER A 346 -24.72 11.64 18.15
C SER A 346 -26.03 12.42 18.22
N ALA A 347 -27.03 11.74 18.76
CA ALA A 347 -28.24 12.34 19.29
C ALA A 347 -27.93 13.21 20.50
N GLU A 348 -28.39 14.46 20.51
CA GLU A 348 -28.81 15.15 21.73
C GLU A 348 -29.90 16.19 21.40
N ALA A 349 -30.89 16.28 22.29
CA ALA A 349 -32.19 16.89 22.07
C ALA A 349 -32.29 18.31 22.63
N ALA A 350 -33.02 19.15 21.87
CA ALA A 350 -33.99 20.17 22.28
C ALA A 350 -33.67 21.14 23.45
N ASN A 351 -33.51 22.43 23.13
CA ASN A 351 -34.50 23.49 23.43
C ASN A 351 -33.99 24.89 23.04
N ALA A 352 -34.79 25.63 22.27
CA ALA A 352 -35.13 27.05 22.40
C ALA A 352 -35.34 27.72 21.02
N ASP A 353 -36.49 28.36 20.91
CA ASP A 353 -37.06 29.08 19.75
C ASP A 353 -37.08 30.61 20.08
N PRO A 354 -37.62 31.54 19.26
CA PRO A 354 -36.84 32.37 18.32
C PRO A 354 -37.01 33.89 18.49
N ALA A 355 -36.09 34.69 17.92
CA ALA A 355 -36.31 36.10 17.52
C ALA A 355 -35.27 36.49 16.46
N SER A 356 -35.62 36.70 15.18
CA SER A 356 -36.12 37.95 14.58
C SER A 356 -35.14 39.13 14.65
N THR A 357 -34.37 39.39 13.57
CA THR A 357 -34.27 40.73 12.95
C THR A 357 -33.63 40.67 11.54
N ALA A 358 -34.08 41.59 10.70
CA ALA A 358 -33.86 41.73 9.26
C ALA A 358 -32.48 42.36 8.87
N PRO A 359 -32.14 42.47 7.56
CA PRO A 359 -30.80 42.84 7.07
C PRO A 359 -30.69 44.33 6.68
N PRO A 360 -29.47 44.82 6.35
CA PRO A 360 -29.36 45.98 5.48
C PRO A 360 -28.44 45.78 4.23
N PRO A 361 -28.50 46.72 3.25
CA PRO A 361 -28.05 46.53 1.87
C PRO A 361 -26.82 47.37 1.47
N GLY A 362 -26.30 47.12 0.26
CA GLY A 362 -25.36 47.99 -0.49
C GLY A 362 -24.28 47.14 -1.18
N SER A 363 -24.20 46.93 -2.50
CA SER A 363 -24.32 47.79 -3.70
C SER A 363 -23.30 48.92 -3.76
N THR A 364 -22.16 48.68 -4.43
CA THR A 364 -21.49 49.65 -5.32
C THR A 364 -20.56 48.92 -6.29
N ALA A 365 -20.42 49.53 -7.47
CA ALA A 365 -19.97 48.95 -8.72
C ALA A 365 -18.53 49.33 -9.11
N GLY A 366 -17.89 48.43 -9.87
CA GLY A 366 -16.92 48.70 -10.95
C GLY A 366 -15.47 49.08 -10.58
N PRO A 367 -14.53 49.13 -11.55
CA PRO A 367 -14.61 48.74 -12.96
C PRO A 367 -13.53 47.75 -13.41
N THR A 368 -13.79 47.21 -14.60
CA THR A 368 -12.92 46.42 -15.48
C THR A 368 -11.77 47.22 -16.08
N SER A 369 -10.64 46.56 -16.38
CA SER A 369 -9.79 46.65 -17.61
C SER A 369 -8.37 46.08 -17.34
N PRO A 370 -7.52 45.83 -18.36
CA PRO A 370 -7.67 44.77 -19.35
C PRO A 370 -6.44 43.84 -19.41
N VAL A 371 -6.64 42.69 -20.06
CA VAL A 371 -5.63 41.72 -20.46
C VAL A 371 -4.75 42.31 -21.58
N VAL A 372 -3.43 42.20 -21.45
CA VAL A 372 -2.46 42.29 -22.56
C VAL A 372 -1.47 41.11 -22.45
N PRO A 373 -1.23 40.36 -23.54
CA PRO A 373 -0.28 39.24 -23.55
C PRO A 373 1.12 39.70 -23.97
N PRO A 374 2.20 39.00 -23.55
CA PRO A 374 3.47 39.05 -24.25
C PRO A 374 3.61 37.86 -25.21
N THR A 375 3.69 38.21 -26.48
CA THR A 375 4.21 37.47 -27.62
C THR A 375 5.72 37.21 -27.52
N HIS A 376 6.12 36.06 -28.11
CA HIS A 376 7.44 35.69 -28.67
C HIS A 376 8.67 35.61 -27.74
N ASN A 377 9.24 34.40 -27.62
CA ASN A 377 10.46 34.10 -28.39
C ASN A 377 10.77 32.60 -28.48
N ALA A 378 10.94 32.16 -29.72
CA ALA A 378 11.49 30.88 -30.11
C ALA A 378 13.01 31.00 -30.28
N THR A 379 13.76 30.18 -29.56
CA THR A 379 15.18 29.83 -29.75
C THR A 379 15.38 28.67 -28.78
N GLY A 380 15.76 27.46 -29.14
CA GLY A 380 16.53 26.94 -30.24
C GLY A 380 17.23 25.71 -29.65
N SER A 381 16.96 24.52 -30.17
CA SER A 381 17.68 23.30 -29.79
C SER A 381 19.16 23.41 -30.18
N PRO A 382 20.05 22.68 -29.49
CA PRO A 382 20.77 21.69 -30.28
C PRO A 382 20.78 20.31 -29.62
N SER A 383 20.47 19.37 -30.50
CA SER A 383 20.68 17.93 -30.41
C SER A 383 22.17 17.61 -30.20
N THR A 384 22.47 16.71 -29.26
CA THR A 384 23.72 15.95 -29.26
C THR A 384 23.40 14.46 -29.26
N SER A 385 23.33 13.92 -30.47
CA SER A 385 23.38 12.49 -30.76
C SER A 385 24.78 11.95 -30.43
N ASN A 386 24.90 11.06 -29.45
CA ASN A 386 26.08 10.20 -29.30
C ASN A 386 25.72 8.79 -29.77
N VAL A 387 26.03 8.52 -31.03
CA VAL A 387 26.05 7.18 -31.63
C VAL A 387 27.36 6.51 -31.25
N ARG A 388 27.30 5.39 -30.53
CA ARG A 388 28.45 4.51 -30.30
C ARG A 388 28.19 3.20 -31.04
N ASN A 389 28.88 3.02 -32.16
CA ASN A 389 29.03 1.73 -32.84
C ASN A 389 30.05 0.87 -32.07
N PRO A 390 29.79 -0.43 -31.84
CA PRO A 390 30.83 -1.40 -31.57
C PRO A 390 31.27 -2.06 -32.90
N ALA A 391 32.57 -1.98 -33.19
CA ALA A 391 33.24 -2.81 -34.17
C ALA A 391 33.68 -4.13 -33.50
N ALA A 392 33.40 -5.23 -34.18
CA ALA A 392 33.92 -6.56 -33.90
C ALA A 392 35.39 -6.67 -34.33
N VAL A 393 36.22 -7.29 -33.48
CA VAL A 393 37.19 -8.35 -33.82
C VAL A 393 37.27 -9.27 -32.61
#